data_AF-A0A7J8DTB2-F1
#
_entry.id   AF-A0A7J8DTB2-F1
#
_cell.length_a   1.000
_cell.length_b   1.000
_cell.length_c   1.000
_cell.angle_alpha   90.00
_cell.angle_beta   90.00
_cell.angle_gamma   90.00
#
_symmetry.space_group_name_H-M   'P 1'
#
loop_
_entity.id
_entity.type
_entity.pdbx_description
1 polymer ?
#
loop_
_entity_poly.entity_id
_entity_poly.type
_entity_poly.pdbx_seq_one_letter_code
_entity_poly.pdbx_strand_id
1 'polypeptide(L)' 'MKMFTFLWTCVFLPLVRGHSLFTCEPIIVPRCMKMAYNMTFFPNLMGHYDQNIAAVEMESDQ' A
#
# COMPACT_ATOMS: atom_id res chain seq x y z
N MET A 1 39.08 -4.06 -1.23
CA MET A 1 38.20 -4.33 -0.06
C MET A 1 37.01 -3.37 0.05
N LYS A 2 37.19 -2.04 -0.09
CA LYS A 2 36.09 -1.05 -0.02
C LYS A 2 34.99 -1.21 -1.10
N MET A 3 35.37 -1.63 -2.32
CA MET A 3 34.42 -1.82 -3.44
C MET A 3 33.41 -2.94 -3.15
N PHE A 4 33.88 -4.04 -2.56
CA PHE A 4 33.09 -5.24 -2.31
C PHE A 4 32.05 -5.02 -1.21
N THR A 5 32.42 -4.28 -0.16
CA THR A 5 31.50 -3.83 0.90
C THR A 5 30.43 -2.88 0.37
N PHE A 6 30.77 -1.98 -0.57
CA PHE A 6 29.80 -1.03 -1.15
C PHE A 6 28.76 -1.73 -2.03
N LEU A 7 29.21 -2.64 -2.90
CA LEU A 7 28.36 -3.54 -3.69
C LEU A 7 27.40 -4.35 -2.79
N TRP A 8 27.92 -4.86 -1.68
CA TRP A 8 27.11 -5.62 -0.73
C TRP A 8 26.03 -4.74 -0.08
N THR A 9 26.34 -3.49 0.27
CA THR A 9 25.33 -2.57 0.82
C THR A 9 24.25 -2.18 -0.20
N CYS A 10 24.59 -1.92 -1.46
CA CYS A 10 23.62 -1.53 -2.49
C CYS A 10 22.60 -2.63 -2.82
N VAL A 11 23.02 -3.91 -2.75
CA VAL A 11 22.13 -5.06 -3.00
C VAL A 11 21.19 -5.30 -1.82
N PHE A 12 21.62 -5.01 -0.58
CA PHE A 12 20.82 -5.30 0.63
C PHE A 12 19.93 -4.12 1.07
N LEU A 13 20.27 -2.88 0.70
CA LEU A 13 19.48 -1.68 1.05
C LEU A 13 18.03 -1.66 0.51
N PRO A 14 17.72 -2.10 -0.72
CA PRO A 14 16.33 -2.12 -1.20
C PRO A 14 15.49 -3.22 -0.53
N LEU A 15 16.12 -4.28 0.00
CA LEU A 15 15.41 -5.40 0.64
C LEU A 15 14.77 -5.00 1.99
N VAL A 16 15.35 -4.01 2.69
CA VAL A 16 14.84 -3.52 3.97
C VAL A 16 13.76 -2.43 3.83
N ARG A 17 13.54 -1.89 2.62
CA ARG A 17 12.51 -0.86 2.33
C ARG A 17 11.34 -1.47 1.53
N GLY A 18 10.69 -2.48 2.10
CA GLY A 18 9.48 -3.10 1.54
C GLY A 18 8.20 -2.26 1.68
N HIS A 19 8.31 -0.94 1.85
CA HIS A 19 7.14 -0.07 1.93
C HIS A 19 6.81 0.42 0.53
N SER A 20 5.58 0.16 0.10
CA SER A 20 5.03 0.73 -1.13
C SER A 20 5.26 2.24 -1.15
N LEU A 21 5.61 2.84 -2.29
CA LEU A 21 5.81 4.29 -2.43
C LEU A 21 4.52 5.12 -2.22
N PHE A 22 3.42 4.46 -1.85
CA PHE A 22 2.11 5.06 -1.67
C PHE A 22 1.92 5.55 -0.23
N THR A 23 1.23 6.67 -0.10
CA THR A 23 0.87 7.27 1.18
C THR A 23 -0.35 6.56 1.76
N CYS A 24 -0.29 6.19 3.04
CA CYS A 24 -1.45 5.69 3.77
C CYS A 24 -2.44 6.83 4.04
N GLU A 25 -3.71 6.58 3.78
CA GLU A 25 -4.84 7.45 4.12
C GLU A 25 -5.85 6.70 5.03
N PRO A 26 -6.57 7.42 5.91
CA PRO A 26 -7.55 6.81 6.79
C PRO A 26 -8.74 6.27 6.00
N ILE A 27 -9.28 5.14 6.45
CA ILE A 27 -10.49 4.54 5.86
C ILE A 27 -11.70 5.42 6.19
N ILE A 28 -12.44 5.83 5.15
CA ILE A 28 -13.69 6.59 5.26
C ILE A 28 -14.92 5.78 4.85
N VAL A 29 -14.74 4.63 4.21
CA VAL A 29 -15.85 3.79 3.74
C VAL A 29 -16.55 3.11 4.92
N PRO A 30 -17.86 3.36 5.17
CA PRO A 30 -18.57 2.84 6.35
C PRO A 30 -18.55 1.32 6.48
N ARG A 31 -18.62 0.59 5.35
CA ARG A 31 -18.56 -0.88 5.30
C ARG A 31 -17.26 -1.45 5.88
N CYS A 32 -16.18 -0.66 5.86
CA CYS A 32 -14.84 -1.08 6.26
C CYS A 32 -14.46 -0.70 7.70
N MET A 33 -15.31 0.05 8.42
CA MET A 33 -14.99 0.62 9.75
C MET A 33 -14.75 -0.39 10.89
N LYS A 34 -15.00 -1.69 10.66
CA LYS A 34 -14.82 -2.77 11.65
C LYS A 34 -13.70 -3.75 11.28
N MET A 35 -12.84 -3.39 10.35
CA MET A 35 -11.66 -4.19 10.00
C MET A 35 -10.57 -4.05 11.06
N ALA A 36 -9.61 -4.98 11.06
CA ALA A 36 -8.47 -4.96 11.98
C ALA A 36 -7.43 -3.84 11.67
N TYR A 37 -7.66 -3.05 10.61
CA TYR A 37 -6.82 -1.95 10.16
C TYR A 37 -7.68 -0.71 9.87
N ASN A 38 -7.08 0.47 10.05
CA ASN A 38 -7.75 1.77 9.91
C ASN A 38 -7.18 2.64 8.78
N MET A 39 -6.16 2.15 8.06
CA MET A 39 -5.49 2.85 6.97
C MET A 39 -5.52 2.00 5.71
N THR A 40 -5.56 2.67 4.56
CA THR A 40 -5.46 2.07 3.22
C THR A 40 -4.53 2.93 2.36
N PHE A 41 -4.13 2.45 1.19
CA PHE A 41 -3.43 3.25 0.20
C PHE A 41 -4.03 3.00 -1.18
N PHE A 42 -3.83 3.96 -2.08
CA PHE A 42 -4.21 3.84 -3.48
C PHE A 42 -3.01 4.16 -4.39
N PRO A 43 -2.93 3.59 -5.60
CA PRO A 43 -3.87 2.62 -6.16
C PRO A 43 -3.85 1.30 -5.39
N ASN A 44 -5.03 0.71 -5.16
CA ASN A 44 -5.15 -0.56 -4.46
C ASN A 44 -4.86 -1.74 -5.42
N LEU A 45 -4.87 -2.98 -4.90
CA LEU A 45 -4.58 -4.17 -5.72
C LEU A 45 -5.60 -4.42 -6.84
N MET A 46 -6.80 -3.86 -6.73
CA MET A 46 -7.87 -3.95 -7.73
C MET A 46 -7.78 -2.83 -8.79
N GLY A 47 -6.78 -1.95 -8.70
CA GLY A 47 -6.59 -0.86 -9.67
C GLY A 47 -7.52 0.33 -9.47
N HIS A 48 -8.22 0.42 -8.33
CA HIS A 48 -8.97 1.62 -7.97
C HIS A 48 -8.00 2.72 -7.57
N TYR A 49 -8.37 3.99 -7.81
CA TYR A 49 -7.50 5.15 -7.54
C TYR A 49 -7.87 5.91 -6.27
N ASP A 50 -9.08 5.72 -5.74
CA ASP A 50 -9.53 6.32 -4.47
C ASP A 50 -10.62 5.46 -3.80
N GLN A 51 -10.96 5.83 -2.56
CA GLN A 51 -11.96 5.12 -1.75
C GLN A 51 -13.38 5.22 -2.30
N ASN A 52 -13.75 6.30 -3.01
CA ASN A 52 -15.09 6.47 -3.55
C ASN A 52 -15.33 5.51 -4.71
N ILE A 53 -14.38 5.42 -5.65
CA ILE A 53 -14.43 4.47 -6.77
C ILE A 53 -14.49 3.04 -6.22
N ALA A 54 -13.65 2.72 -5.23
CA ALA A 54 -13.68 1.41 -4.60
C ALA A 54 -15.01 1.13 -3.86
N ALA A 55 -15.62 2.12 -3.23
CA ALA A 55 -16.89 1.97 -2.54
C ALA A 55 -18.04 1.65 -3.50
N VAL A 56 -18.11 2.35 -4.64
CA VAL A 56 -19.13 2.11 -5.68
C VAL A 56 -19.04 0.68 -6.22
N GLU A 57 -17.82 0.19 -6.50
CA GLU A 57 -17.64 -1.17 -7.00
C GLU A 57 -18.03 -2.24 -5.96
N MET A 58 -17.75 -2.00 -4.67
CA MET A 58 -18.16 -2.91 -3.60
C MET A 58 -19.70 -2.97 -3.43
N GLU A 59 -20.42 -1.91 -3.78
CA GLU A 59 -21.89 -1.88 -3.75
C GLU A 59 -22.51 -2.68 -4.89
N SER A 60 -21.86 -2.76 -6.06
CA SER A 60 -22.33 -3.57 -7.19
C SER A 60 -22.16 -5.08 -7.00
N ASP A 61 -21.27 -5.50 -6.08
CA ASP A 61 -21.05 -6.92 -5.75
C ASP A 61 -22.08 -7.48 -4.74
N GLN A 62 -23.20 -6.80 -4.53
CA GLN A 62 -24.24 -7.21 -3.58
C GLN A 62 -25.39 -8.00 -4.21
#